data_AF-A0A252E7V7-F1
#
_entry.id   AF-A0A252E7V7-F1
#
_cell.length_a   1.000
_cell.length_b   1.000
_cell.length_c   1.000
_cell.angle_alpha   90.00
_cell.angle_beta   90.00
_cell.angle_gamma   90.00
#
_symmetry.space_group_name_H-M   'P 1'
#
loop_
_entity.id
_entity.type
_entity.pdbx_description
1 polymer ?
#
loop_
_entity_poly.entity_id
_entity_poly.type
_entity_poly.pdbx_seq_one_letter_code
_entity_poly.pdbx_strand_id
1 'polypeptide(L)'
;MSADPVWCLLRVQPSDVIKVKKVFDEAVENSQILNKLQNYLQSRTEHKSQFHPQEQETFNSYFPKAFVNKAENEDVFDWEDLHNVYHLFFPRSFIEMFDYLFMGDAPIISMPMSQALLELIVTNRVSATEMLWGGLGWKRASRLPGYLGNMFVLPEDIATVLAIIQEVFAEVSTDEFVQGARTIGVRGNCNESYAEMLQSLILSCFSTVLQEGNGLLALSYPHMGSMPFPENY
;
A
#
# COMPACT_ATOMS: atom_id res chain seq x y z
N MET A 1 -19.16 6.78 11.95
CA MET A 1 -18.57 7.34 10.72
C MET A 1 -17.35 6.50 10.42
N SER A 2 -17.34 5.73 9.32
CA SER A 2 -16.16 4.95 8.93
C SER A 2 -15.15 5.89 8.29
N ALA A 3 -13.89 5.77 8.68
CA ALA A 3 -12.81 6.50 8.05
C ALA A 3 -12.55 5.93 6.64
N ASP A 4 -12.46 6.79 5.63
CA ASP A 4 -12.13 6.34 4.26
C ASP A 4 -10.62 6.09 4.15
N PRO A 5 -10.17 4.91 3.68
CA PRO A 5 -8.75 4.69 3.49
C PRO A 5 -8.19 5.56 2.36
N VAL A 6 -7.08 6.24 2.66
CA VAL A 6 -6.38 7.16 1.75
C VAL A 6 -4.95 6.71 1.53
N TRP A 7 -4.45 6.90 0.31
CA TRP A 7 -3.05 6.74 -0.03
C TRP A 7 -2.55 7.98 -0.78
N CYS A 8 -1.60 8.69 -0.17
CA CYS A 8 -1.01 9.91 -0.72
C CYS A 8 0.33 9.60 -1.36
N LEU A 9 0.54 10.03 -2.61
CA LEU A 9 1.85 10.04 -3.25
C LEU A 9 2.34 11.48 -3.34
N LEU A 10 3.50 11.72 -2.75
CA LEU A 10 4.06 13.04 -2.51
C LEU A 10 5.45 13.15 -3.11
N ARG A 11 5.72 14.29 -3.72
CA ARG A 11 7.04 14.76 -4.11
C ARG A 11 7.81 15.21 -2.87
N VAL A 12 9.09 14.85 -2.81
CA VAL A 12 10.02 15.33 -1.77
C VAL A 12 11.19 16.03 -2.44
N GLN A 13 11.35 17.33 -2.18
CA GLN A 13 12.47 18.09 -2.74
C GLN A 13 13.81 17.64 -2.15
N PRO A 14 14.92 17.71 -2.92
CA PRO A 14 16.25 17.36 -2.42
C PRO A 14 16.63 18.04 -1.09
N SER A 15 16.17 19.26 -0.84
CA SER A 15 16.40 20.01 0.40
C SER A 15 15.74 19.39 1.64
N ASP A 16 14.66 18.63 1.44
CA ASP A 16 13.83 18.09 2.52
C ASP A 16 14.10 16.59 2.77
N VAL A 17 14.76 15.92 1.82
CA VAL A 17 15.05 14.47 1.81
C VAL A 17 15.61 13.98 3.15
N ILE A 18 16.62 14.65 3.72
CA ILE A 18 17.26 14.21 4.97
C ILE A 18 16.26 14.22 6.14
N LYS A 19 15.44 15.27 6.22
CA LYS A 19 14.47 15.42 7.31
C LYS A 19 13.31 14.44 7.16
N VAL A 20 12.79 14.30 5.94
CA VAL A 20 11.71 13.34 5.63
C VAL A 20 12.18 11.92 5.87
N LYS A 21 13.39 11.56 5.43
CA LYS A 21 13.98 10.24 5.67
C LYS A 21 14.04 9.92 7.16
N LYS A 22 14.53 10.84 7.97
CA LYS A 22 14.65 10.66 9.41
C LYS A 22 13.29 10.31 10.04
N VAL A 23 12.26 11.10 9.74
CA VAL A 23 10.91 10.86 10.30
C VAL A 23 10.28 9.58 9.74
N PHE A 24 10.53 9.25 8.48
CA PHE A 24 10.10 7.98 7.90
C PHE A 24 10.72 6.79 8.63
N ASP A 25 12.04 6.80 8.84
CA ASP A 25 12.76 5.73 9.53
C ASP A 25 12.29 5.59 10.98
N GLU A 26 12.07 6.71 11.69
CA GLU A 26 11.49 6.72 13.04
C GLU A 26 10.07 6.14 13.05
N ALA A 27 9.23 6.45 12.06
CA ALA A 27 7.89 5.88 11.94
C ALA A 27 7.92 4.36 11.68
N VAL A 28 8.85 3.88 10.85
CA VAL A 28 9.08 2.45 10.62
C VAL A 28 9.45 1.75 11.93
N GLU A 29 10.43 2.29 12.66
CA GLU A 29 10.89 1.71 13.93
C GLU A 29 9.76 1.66 14.97
N ASN A 30 9.07 2.78 15.18
CA ASN A 30 7.99 2.90 16.17
C ASN A 30 6.76 2.04 15.82
N SER A 31 6.47 1.87 14.52
CA SER A 31 5.37 1.01 14.09
C SER A 31 5.63 -0.48 14.33
N GLN A 32 6.91 -0.86 14.48
CA GLN A 32 7.39 -2.23 14.53
C GLN A 32 6.88 -3.07 13.35
N ILE A 33 6.64 -2.44 12.19
CA ILE A 33 6.00 -3.06 11.03
C ILE A 33 6.80 -4.28 10.54
N LEU A 34 8.13 -4.22 10.58
CA LEU A 34 9.01 -5.32 10.20
C LEU A 34 8.80 -6.54 11.10
N ASN A 35 8.82 -6.36 12.43
CA ASN A 35 8.62 -7.46 13.39
C ASN A 35 7.22 -8.06 13.26
N LYS A 36 6.20 -7.22 13.08
CA LYS A 36 4.82 -7.68 12.88
C LYS A 36 4.67 -8.48 11.59
N LEU A 37 5.30 -8.02 10.49
CA LEU A 37 5.31 -8.72 9.21
C LEU A 37 6.00 -10.09 9.33
N GLN A 38 7.17 -10.14 10.00
CA GLN A 38 7.90 -11.38 10.24
C GLN A 38 7.11 -12.37 11.09
N ASN A 39 6.53 -11.91 12.21
CA ASN A 39 5.71 -12.76 13.08
C ASN A 39 4.47 -13.31 12.35
N TYR A 40 3.83 -12.47 11.54
CA TYR A 40 2.71 -12.88 10.72
C TYR A 40 3.12 -13.95 9.69
N LEU A 41 4.22 -13.72 8.97
CA LEU A 41 4.74 -14.69 7.99
C LEU A 41 5.07 -16.03 8.64
N GLN A 42 5.73 -16.00 9.79
CA GLN A 42 6.03 -17.20 10.56
C GLN A 42 4.76 -17.93 10.98
N SER A 43 3.78 -17.21 11.54
CA SER A 43 2.49 -17.78 11.97
C SER A 43 1.74 -18.42 10.79
N ARG A 44 1.75 -17.78 9.61
CA ARG A 44 1.15 -18.28 8.38
C ARG A 44 1.81 -19.57 7.91
N THR A 45 3.14 -19.62 7.94
CA THR A 45 3.91 -20.84 7.62
C THR A 45 3.59 -21.98 8.59
N GLU A 46 3.44 -21.67 9.88
CA GLU A 46 3.09 -22.65 10.92
C GLU A 46 1.64 -23.17 10.77
N HIS A 47 0.67 -22.31 10.45
CA HIS A 47 -0.75 -22.70 10.27
C HIS A 47 -1.01 -23.51 9.00
N LYS A 48 -0.24 -23.29 7.92
CA LYS A 48 -0.29 -24.15 6.71
C LYS A 48 -0.04 -25.64 7.01
N SER A 49 0.62 -25.96 8.12
CA SER A 49 0.90 -27.34 8.53
C SER A 49 -0.27 -28.06 9.22
N GLN A 50 -1.40 -27.37 9.46
CA GLN A 50 -2.49 -27.87 10.31
C GLN A 50 -3.85 -28.07 9.61
N PHE A 51 -3.98 -27.75 8.32
CA PHE A 51 -5.27 -27.90 7.64
C PHE A 51 -5.58 -29.36 7.28
N HIS A 52 -6.70 -29.88 7.78
CA HIS A 52 -7.24 -31.18 7.37
C HIS A 52 -7.96 -31.06 6.01
N PRO A 53 -7.76 -32.01 5.07
CA PRO A 53 -8.34 -31.95 3.72
C PRO A 53 -9.88 -31.80 3.65
N GLN A 54 -10.60 -32.22 4.69
CA GLN A 54 -12.07 -32.18 4.74
C GLN A 54 -12.64 -30.78 5.07
N GLU A 55 -11.87 -29.90 5.71
CA GLU A 55 -12.31 -28.54 6.03
C GLU A 55 -12.20 -27.60 4.81
N GLN A 56 -11.28 -27.90 3.89
CA GLN A 56 -11.14 -27.20 2.60
C GLN A 56 -12.38 -27.37 1.69
N GLU A 57 -12.99 -28.56 1.65
CA GLU A 57 -14.16 -28.83 0.81
C GLU A 57 -15.41 -28.04 1.25
N THR A 58 -15.60 -27.88 2.56
CA THR A 58 -16.74 -27.14 3.12
C THR A 58 -16.58 -25.64 2.88
N PHE A 59 -15.37 -25.11 3.03
CA PHE A 59 -15.04 -23.71 2.74
C PHE A 59 -15.24 -23.37 1.25
N ASN A 60 -14.81 -24.27 0.35
CA ASN A 60 -14.97 -24.12 -1.11
C ASN A 60 -16.43 -24.11 -1.60
N SER A 61 -17.39 -24.56 -0.80
CA SER A 61 -18.81 -24.62 -1.19
C SER A 61 -19.57 -23.29 -1.03
N TYR A 62 -19.05 -22.35 -0.23
CA TYR A 62 -19.69 -21.06 0.06
C TYR A 62 -19.17 -19.90 -0.82
N PHE A 63 -18.16 -20.13 -1.67
CA PHE A 63 -17.50 -19.09 -2.45
C PHE A 63 -17.53 -19.37 -3.96
N PRO A 64 -17.56 -18.33 -4.82
CA PRO A 64 -17.59 -18.51 -6.28
C PRO A 64 -16.40 -19.34 -6.77
N LYS A 65 -16.59 -20.17 -7.80
CA LYS A 65 -15.58 -21.09 -8.37
C LYS A 65 -14.21 -20.47 -8.71
N ALA A 66 -14.10 -19.15 -8.85
CA ALA A 66 -12.82 -18.43 -8.97
C ALA A 66 -11.91 -18.56 -7.73
N PHE A 67 -12.45 -18.96 -6.57
CA PHE A 67 -11.70 -19.19 -5.33
C PHE A 67 -11.15 -20.61 -5.20
N VAL A 68 -11.71 -21.61 -5.91
CA VAL A 68 -11.29 -23.02 -5.79
C VAL A 68 -9.90 -23.25 -6.42
N ASN A 69 -9.51 -22.42 -7.39
CA ASN A 69 -8.14 -22.42 -7.93
C ASN A 69 -7.12 -21.71 -7.02
N LYS A 70 -7.52 -21.13 -5.88
CA LYS A 70 -6.60 -20.44 -4.94
C LYS A 70 -5.82 -21.39 -4.03
N ALA A 71 -6.34 -22.60 -3.76
CA ALA A 71 -5.66 -23.59 -2.92
C ALA A 71 -4.38 -24.16 -3.57
N GLU A 72 -4.22 -24.01 -4.88
CA GLU A 72 -3.07 -24.52 -5.64
C GLU A 72 -1.95 -23.48 -5.84
N ASN A 73 -2.18 -22.21 -5.48
CA ASN A 73 -1.23 -21.13 -5.75
C ASN A 73 -0.80 -20.44 -4.44
N GLU A 74 0.38 -20.79 -3.94
CA GLU A 74 0.96 -20.28 -2.69
C GLU A 74 1.18 -18.77 -2.67
N ASP A 75 1.08 -18.12 -3.83
CA ASP A 75 1.28 -16.68 -4.02
C ASP A 75 0.00 -15.85 -3.74
N VAL A 76 -1.17 -16.50 -3.61
CA VAL A 76 -2.43 -15.80 -3.36
C VAL A 76 -2.52 -15.34 -1.90
N PHE A 77 -2.92 -14.09 -1.71
CA PHE A 77 -3.22 -13.53 -0.39
C PHE A 77 -4.59 -14.05 0.10
N ASP A 78 -4.63 -14.77 1.22
CA ASP A 78 -5.89 -15.26 1.79
C ASP A 78 -6.66 -14.12 2.48
N TRP A 79 -7.95 -14.30 2.65
CA TRP A 79 -8.86 -13.36 3.27
C TRP A 79 -8.70 -13.27 4.79
N GLU A 80 -8.50 -14.41 5.47
CA GLU A 80 -8.26 -14.43 6.91
C GLU A 80 -6.94 -13.74 7.26
N ASP A 81 -5.94 -14.03 6.45
CA ASP A 81 -4.64 -13.35 6.37
C ASP A 81 -4.81 -11.82 6.33
N LEU A 82 -5.61 -11.29 5.41
CA LEU A 82 -5.79 -9.85 5.22
C LEU A 82 -6.56 -9.16 6.35
N HIS A 83 -7.55 -9.83 6.94
CA HIS A 83 -8.26 -9.32 8.12
C HIS A 83 -7.32 -9.16 9.32
N ASN A 84 -6.42 -10.12 9.51
CA ASN A 84 -5.43 -10.08 10.57
C ASN A 84 -4.35 -9.02 10.32
N VAL A 85 -4.07 -8.64 9.07
CA VAL A 85 -3.02 -7.67 8.73
C VAL A 85 -3.50 -6.26 8.37
N TYR A 86 -4.82 -5.98 8.37
CA TYR A 86 -5.36 -4.65 8.03
C TYR A 86 -4.67 -3.50 8.79
N HIS A 87 -4.43 -3.69 10.08
CA HIS A 87 -3.77 -2.71 10.94
C HIS A 87 -2.29 -2.47 10.58
N LEU A 88 -1.67 -3.35 9.79
CA LEU A 88 -0.31 -3.20 9.28
C LEU A 88 -0.23 -2.26 8.07
N PHE A 89 -1.34 -2.04 7.36
CA PHE A 89 -1.41 -1.05 6.27
C PHE A 89 -1.59 0.38 6.79
N PHE A 90 -2.08 0.54 8.03
CA PHE A 90 -2.31 1.83 8.68
C PHE A 90 -1.63 1.93 10.05
N PRO A 91 -0.30 1.77 10.13
CA PRO A 91 0.42 1.92 11.38
C PRO A 91 0.25 3.34 11.92
N ARG A 92 -0.12 3.45 13.20
CA ARG A 92 -0.35 4.74 13.88
C ARG A 92 0.83 5.72 13.74
N SER A 93 2.06 5.24 13.74
CA SER A 93 3.24 6.10 13.60
C SER A 93 3.31 6.82 12.23
N PHE A 94 2.74 6.25 11.17
CA PHE A 94 2.67 6.89 9.86
C PHE A 94 1.53 7.92 9.77
N ILE A 95 0.46 7.68 10.53
CA ILE A 95 -0.62 8.66 10.75
C ILE A 95 -0.04 9.91 11.42
N GLU A 96 0.71 9.71 12.51
CA GLU A 96 1.36 10.80 13.25
C GLU A 96 2.45 11.50 12.40
N MET A 97 3.18 10.77 11.56
CA MET A 97 4.14 11.35 10.61
C MET A 97 3.47 12.32 9.64
N PHE A 98 2.28 12.01 9.12
CA PHE A 98 1.58 12.89 8.18
C PHE A 98 1.34 14.28 8.78
N ASP A 99 0.96 14.34 10.06
CA ASP A 99 0.78 15.58 10.78
C ASP A 99 2.10 16.37 10.85
N TYR A 100 3.22 15.73 11.18
CA TYR A 100 4.53 16.42 11.25
C TYR A 100 5.06 16.93 9.89
N LEU A 101 4.65 16.32 8.79
CA LEU A 101 5.14 16.68 7.47
C LEU A 101 4.56 18.02 6.98
N PHE A 102 3.27 18.24 7.23
CA PHE A 102 2.52 19.36 6.65
C PHE A 102 1.83 20.26 7.68
N MET A 103 1.69 19.82 8.94
CA MET A 103 0.98 20.54 9.98
C MET A 103 1.90 20.88 11.17
N GLY A 104 1.68 22.05 11.76
CA GLY A 104 2.44 22.56 12.91
C GLY A 104 3.35 23.76 12.59
N ASP A 105 4.06 24.24 13.62
CA ASP A 105 4.84 25.49 13.57
C ASP A 105 6.13 25.40 12.71
N ALA A 106 6.54 24.18 12.31
CA ALA A 106 7.73 23.93 11.51
C ALA A 106 7.53 22.70 10.60
N PRO A 107 6.75 22.81 9.51
CA PRO A 107 6.55 21.70 8.59
C PRO A 107 7.88 21.22 8.01
N ILE A 108 8.03 19.90 7.92
CA ILE A 108 9.25 19.26 7.44
C ILE A 108 9.42 19.42 5.94
N ILE A 109 8.31 19.33 5.20
CA ILE A 109 8.28 19.59 3.76
C ILE A 109 8.13 21.09 3.57
N SER A 110 9.11 21.68 2.89
CA SER A 110 9.16 23.12 2.62
C SER A 110 8.13 23.57 1.59
N MET A 111 7.71 22.64 0.73
CA MET A 111 6.70 22.85 -0.30
C MET A 111 5.27 22.76 0.28
N PRO A 112 4.34 23.64 -0.13
CA PRO A 112 2.93 23.49 0.20
C PRO A 112 2.38 22.13 -0.23
N MET A 113 1.49 21.53 0.57
CA MET A 113 0.93 20.21 0.28
C MET A 113 0.29 20.12 -1.12
N SER A 114 -0.40 21.16 -1.59
CA SER A 114 -1.01 21.20 -2.93
C SER A 114 0.00 21.12 -4.08
N GLN A 115 1.25 21.51 -3.84
CA GLN A 115 2.34 21.38 -4.80
C GLN A 115 3.13 20.09 -4.59
N ALA A 116 3.21 19.59 -3.36
CA ALA A 116 3.89 18.33 -3.04
C ALA A 116 3.06 17.11 -3.47
N LEU A 117 1.73 17.19 -3.45
CA LEU A 117 0.83 16.10 -3.80
C LEU A 117 0.88 15.79 -5.29
N LEU A 118 1.26 14.56 -5.63
CA LEU A 118 1.21 14.02 -6.98
C LEU A 118 -0.14 13.35 -7.23
N GLU A 119 -0.59 12.54 -6.27
CA GLU A 119 -1.83 11.79 -6.38
C GLU A 119 -2.43 11.51 -5.00
N LEU A 120 -3.76 11.56 -4.92
CA LEU A 120 -4.54 11.25 -3.73
C LEU A 120 -5.57 10.17 -4.08
N ILE A 121 -5.30 8.95 -3.62
CA ILE A 121 -6.19 7.83 -3.88
C ILE A 121 -7.09 7.65 -2.66
N VAL A 122 -8.36 8.05 -2.80
CA VAL A 122 -9.40 7.86 -1.79
C VAL A 122 -10.26 6.67 -2.18
N THR A 123 -10.35 5.71 -1.28
CA THR A 123 -11.07 4.46 -1.50
C THR A 123 -12.08 4.23 -0.39
N ASN A 124 -13.06 3.36 -0.62
CA ASN A 124 -14.10 3.05 0.37
C ASN A 124 -13.82 1.67 0.97
N ARG A 125 -13.65 1.60 2.30
CA ARG A 125 -13.41 0.38 3.11
C ARG A 125 -12.14 -0.43 2.85
N VAL A 126 -11.68 -0.50 1.60
CA VAL A 126 -10.45 -1.20 1.19
C VAL A 126 -9.47 -0.17 0.67
N SER A 127 -8.25 -0.16 1.19
CA SER A 127 -7.22 0.79 0.79
C SER A 127 -6.62 0.46 -0.58
N ALA A 128 -6.05 1.47 -1.23
CA ALA A 128 -5.27 1.27 -2.45
C ALA A 128 -4.07 0.33 -2.23
N THR A 129 -3.45 0.37 -1.05
CA THR A 129 -2.32 -0.53 -0.74
C THR A 129 -2.79 -1.97 -0.52
N GLU A 130 -3.97 -2.19 0.07
CA GLU A 130 -4.58 -3.51 0.12
C GLU A 130 -4.88 -4.02 -1.30
N MET A 131 -5.49 -3.20 -2.15
CA MET A 131 -5.75 -3.56 -3.56
C MET A 131 -4.47 -3.93 -4.31
N LEU A 132 -3.38 -3.17 -4.11
CA LEU A 132 -2.07 -3.45 -4.70
C LEU A 132 -1.55 -4.84 -4.29
N TRP A 133 -1.65 -5.18 -3.01
CA TRP A 133 -1.20 -6.46 -2.48
C TRP A 133 -2.09 -7.63 -2.95
N GLY A 134 -3.40 -7.42 -3.05
CA GLY A 134 -4.32 -8.43 -3.60
C GLY A 134 -4.13 -8.67 -5.08
N GLY A 135 -3.91 -7.62 -5.85
CA GLY A 135 -3.70 -7.72 -7.29
C GLY A 135 -2.36 -8.38 -7.65
N LEU A 136 -1.31 -8.14 -6.85
CA LEU A 136 0.01 -8.73 -7.10
C LEU A 136 0.17 -10.13 -6.52
N GLY A 137 -0.47 -10.41 -5.38
CA GLY A 137 -0.11 -11.56 -4.55
C GLY A 137 1.14 -11.29 -3.72
N TRP A 138 1.40 -12.18 -2.76
CA TRP A 138 2.38 -11.96 -1.69
C TRP A 138 3.82 -11.85 -2.22
N LYS A 139 4.25 -12.80 -3.03
CA LYS A 139 5.63 -12.91 -3.55
C LYS A 139 5.98 -11.71 -4.41
N ARG A 140 5.09 -11.32 -5.30
CA ARG A 140 5.29 -10.15 -6.17
C ARG A 140 5.26 -8.86 -5.37
N ALA A 141 4.26 -8.65 -4.50
CA ALA A 141 4.17 -7.45 -3.67
C ALA A 141 5.36 -7.30 -2.70
N SER A 142 5.91 -8.41 -2.18
CA SER A 142 7.07 -8.41 -1.28
C SER A 142 8.38 -7.91 -1.93
N ARG A 143 8.42 -7.83 -3.26
CA ARG A 143 9.56 -7.27 -4.02
C ARG A 143 9.44 -5.77 -4.24
N LEU A 144 8.26 -5.19 -4.02
CA LEU A 144 8.09 -3.75 -4.05
C LEU A 144 8.85 -3.12 -2.86
N PRO A 145 9.44 -1.93 -3.05
CA PRO A 145 10.13 -1.25 -1.96
C PRO A 145 9.15 -0.78 -0.88
N GLY A 146 9.70 -0.48 0.29
CA GLY A 146 8.95 0.05 1.43
C GLY A 146 8.18 -1.02 2.21
N TYR A 147 7.15 -0.58 2.94
CA TYR A 147 6.46 -1.36 3.94
C TYR A 147 4.95 -1.30 3.71
N LEU A 148 4.40 -2.35 3.07
CA LEU A 148 2.97 -2.49 2.81
C LEU A 148 2.36 -1.26 2.09
N GLY A 149 3.10 -0.72 1.12
CA GLY A 149 2.70 0.45 0.32
C GLY A 149 3.08 1.81 0.93
N ASN A 150 3.61 1.86 2.16
CA ASN A 150 4.31 3.04 2.66
C ASN A 150 5.75 3.03 2.16
N MET A 151 6.14 4.04 1.38
CA MET A 151 7.43 4.05 0.68
C MET A 151 8.09 5.41 0.81
N PHE A 152 9.40 5.42 1.02
CA PHE A 152 10.20 6.62 0.84
C PHE A 152 11.40 6.29 -0.04
N VAL A 153 11.59 7.08 -1.10
CA VAL A 153 12.62 6.84 -2.12
C VAL A 153 13.39 8.13 -2.34
N LEU A 154 14.72 8.02 -2.25
CA LEU A 154 15.65 9.13 -2.49
C LEU A 154 15.67 9.48 -3.99
N PRO A 155 15.88 10.76 -4.36
CA PRO A 155 15.96 11.17 -5.76
C PRO A 155 16.91 10.30 -6.61
N GLU A 156 18.09 9.97 -6.07
CA GLU A 156 19.11 9.15 -6.70
C GLU A 156 18.68 7.69 -6.93
N ASP A 157 17.73 7.20 -6.14
CA ASP A 157 17.27 5.81 -6.17
C ASP A 157 15.99 5.63 -7.01
N ILE A 158 15.31 6.72 -7.39
CA ILE A 158 14.03 6.67 -8.13
C ILE A 158 14.13 5.81 -9.39
N ALA A 159 15.20 5.96 -10.18
CA ALA A 159 15.36 5.21 -11.43
C ALA A 159 15.43 3.70 -11.18
N THR A 160 16.21 3.29 -10.18
CA THR A 160 16.35 1.88 -9.77
C THR A 160 15.02 1.33 -9.26
N VAL A 161 14.35 2.08 -8.39
CA VAL A 161 13.06 1.67 -7.83
C VAL A 161 11.98 1.58 -8.91
N LEU A 162 11.89 2.55 -9.82
CA LEU A 162 10.93 2.53 -10.92
C LEU A 162 11.12 1.27 -11.78
N ALA A 163 12.37 0.88 -12.07
CA ALA A 163 12.65 -0.36 -12.80
C ALA A 163 12.13 -1.61 -12.06
N ILE A 164 12.32 -1.69 -10.74
CA ILE A 164 11.78 -2.80 -9.92
C ILE A 164 10.25 -2.83 -9.99
N ILE A 165 9.58 -1.68 -9.84
CA ILE A 165 8.12 -1.60 -9.90
C ILE A 165 7.60 -2.04 -11.27
N GLN A 166 8.24 -1.58 -12.35
CA GLN A 166 7.89 -1.97 -13.72
C GLN A 166 8.04 -3.47 -13.96
N GLU A 167 9.14 -4.06 -13.48
CA GLU A 167 9.37 -5.52 -13.57
C GLU A 167 8.27 -6.29 -12.84
N VAL A 168 7.98 -5.92 -11.59
CA VAL A 168 6.93 -6.58 -10.78
C VAL A 168 5.56 -6.43 -11.43
N PHE A 169 5.22 -5.26 -11.96
CA PHE A 169 3.92 -5.04 -12.61
C PHE A 169 3.78 -5.78 -13.94
N ALA A 170 4.88 -6.04 -14.65
CA ALA A 170 4.87 -6.81 -15.90
C ALA A 170 4.62 -8.32 -15.70
N GLU A 171 4.82 -8.84 -14.48
CA GLU A 171 4.62 -10.26 -14.14
C GLU A 171 3.15 -10.66 -13.91
N VAL A 172 2.24 -9.69 -13.94
CA VAL A 172 0.80 -9.89 -13.74
C VAL A 172 0.04 -9.22 -14.88
N SER A 173 -0.92 -9.93 -15.48
CA SER A 173 -1.80 -9.30 -16.46
C SER A 173 -2.76 -8.33 -15.77
N THR A 174 -3.22 -7.28 -16.46
CA THR A 174 -4.21 -6.35 -15.91
C THR A 174 -5.47 -7.08 -15.41
N ASP A 175 -5.95 -8.09 -16.15
CA ASP A 175 -7.11 -8.88 -15.75
C ASP A 175 -6.86 -9.68 -14.47
N GLU A 176 -5.68 -10.33 -14.34
CA GLU A 176 -5.28 -11.04 -13.12
C GLU A 176 -5.17 -10.08 -11.93
N PHE A 177 -4.56 -8.90 -12.14
CA PHE A 177 -4.41 -7.88 -11.12
C PHE A 177 -5.77 -7.36 -10.62
N VAL A 178 -6.66 -6.99 -11.55
CA VAL A 178 -8.00 -6.49 -11.21
C VAL A 178 -8.82 -7.57 -10.52
N GLN A 179 -8.72 -8.83 -10.94
CA GLN A 179 -9.37 -9.93 -10.23
C GLN A 179 -8.82 -10.10 -8.81
N GLY A 180 -7.50 -10.06 -8.62
CA GLY A 180 -6.88 -10.11 -7.30
C GLY A 180 -7.36 -8.97 -6.39
N ALA A 181 -7.30 -7.73 -6.87
CA ALA A 181 -7.78 -6.55 -6.14
C ALA A 181 -9.29 -6.64 -5.82
N ARG A 182 -10.12 -7.06 -6.78
CA ARG A 182 -11.56 -7.30 -6.57
C ARG A 182 -11.82 -8.36 -5.52
N THR A 183 -10.99 -9.40 -5.44
CA THR A 183 -11.19 -10.42 -4.42
C THR A 183 -11.04 -9.88 -3.01
N ILE A 184 -10.24 -8.82 -2.78
CA ILE A 184 -10.22 -8.05 -1.52
C ILE A 184 -11.43 -7.11 -1.44
N GLY A 185 -11.86 -6.59 -2.58
CA GLY A 185 -13.04 -5.74 -2.72
C GLY A 185 -14.36 -6.33 -2.22
N VAL A 186 -14.55 -7.65 -2.12
CA VAL A 186 -15.87 -8.28 -1.86
C VAL A 186 -16.55 -7.86 -0.53
N ARG A 187 -15.85 -7.16 0.38
CA ARG A 187 -16.42 -6.54 1.61
C ARG A 187 -16.82 -5.05 1.46
N GLY A 188 -16.63 -4.44 0.30
CA GLY A 188 -16.92 -3.02 0.03
C GLY A 188 -17.07 -2.69 -1.46
N ASN A 189 -17.38 -1.43 -1.78
CA ASN A 189 -17.28 -0.99 -3.18
C ASN A 189 -15.80 -0.78 -3.50
N CYS A 190 -15.11 -1.83 -3.97
CA CYS A 190 -13.87 -1.63 -4.70
C CYS A 190 -14.23 -0.78 -5.91
N ASN A 191 -13.78 0.46 -5.93
CA ASN A 191 -13.99 1.32 -7.08
C ASN A 191 -13.14 0.73 -8.22
N GLU A 192 -13.79 -0.03 -9.11
CA GLU A 192 -13.12 -0.83 -10.14
C GLU A 192 -12.22 0.02 -11.03
N SER A 193 -12.61 1.28 -11.25
CA SER A 193 -11.78 2.25 -11.97
C SER A 193 -10.41 2.48 -11.32
N TYR A 194 -10.32 2.49 -9.98
CA TYR A 194 -9.03 2.61 -9.30
C TYR A 194 -8.19 1.34 -9.43
N ALA A 195 -8.78 0.15 -9.35
CA ALA A 195 -8.02 -1.09 -9.53
C ALA A 195 -7.40 -1.18 -10.94
N GLU A 196 -8.13 -0.76 -11.97
CA GLU A 196 -7.64 -0.73 -13.35
C GLU A 196 -6.52 0.31 -13.57
N MET A 197 -6.57 1.43 -12.85
CA MET A 197 -5.61 2.53 -13.00
C MET A 197 -4.45 2.50 -11.98
N LEU A 198 -4.52 1.68 -10.93
CA LEU A 198 -3.60 1.78 -9.79
C LEU A 198 -2.13 1.65 -10.22
N GLN A 199 -1.83 0.67 -11.06
CA GLN A 199 -0.47 0.44 -11.56
C GLN A 199 0.01 1.64 -12.40
N SER A 200 -0.83 2.19 -13.29
CA SER A 200 -0.44 3.32 -14.13
C SER A 200 -0.27 4.62 -13.34
N LEU A 201 -1.09 4.85 -12.31
CA LEU A 201 -0.97 5.99 -11.40
C LEU A 201 0.37 5.98 -10.65
N ILE A 202 0.74 4.82 -10.08
CA ILE A 202 2.02 4.64 -9.38
C ILE A 202 3.18 4.91 -10.35
N LEU A 203 3.16 4.26 -11.52
CA LEU A 203 4.21 4.43 -12.52
C LEU A 203 4.34 5.88 -13.01
N SER A 204 3.21 6.58 -13.16
CA SER A 204 3.18 7.99 -13.53
C SER A 204 3.86 8.85 -12.46
N CYS A 205 3.51 8.67 -11.19
CA CYS A 205 4.12 9.42 -10.08
C CYS A 205 5.65 9.24 -10.02
N PHE A 206 6.13 7.99 -10.14
CA PHE A 206 7.56 7.71 -10.19
C PHE A 206 8.25 8.32 -11.42
N SER A 207 7.60 8.30 -12.58
CA SER A 207 8.13 8.91 -13.79
C SER A 207 8.23 10.43 -13.67
N THR A 208 7.23 11.07 -13.05
CA THR A 208 7.21 12.52 -12.79
C THR A 208 8.37 12.94 -11.90
N VAL A 209 8.52 12.33 -10.72
CA VAL A 209 9.60 12.71 -9.78
C VAL A 209 10.99 12.40 -10.35
N LEU A 210 11.13 11.36 -11.18
CA LEU A 210 12.38 11.06 -11.89
C LEU A 210 12.77 12.20 -12.82
N GLN A 211 11.83 12.69 -13.63
CA GLN A 211 12.07 13.79 -14.57
C GLN A 211 12.42 15.10 -13.86
N GLU A 212 11.85 15.31 -12.68
CA GLU A 212 12.04 16.53 -11.90
C GLU A 212 13.24 16.48 -10.95
N GLY A 213 13.87 15.32 -10.76
CA GLY A 213 14.96 15.13 -9.82
C GLY A 213 14.52 15.20 -8.35
N ASN A 214 13.30 14.76 -8.05
CA ASN A 214 12.75 14.73 -6.70
C ASN A 214 12.71 13.30 -6.13
N GLY A 215 12.61 13.19 -4.80
CA GLY A 215 12.26 11.95 -4.13
C GLY A 215 10.76 11.72 -4.10
N LEU A 216 10.35 10.53 -3.65
CA LEU A 216 8.94 10.15 -3.52
C LEU A 216 8.65 9.65 -2.12
N LEU A 217 7.51 10.08 -1.59
CA LEU A 217 6.94 9.59 -0.34
C LEU A 217 5.51 9.10 -0.61
N ALA A 218 5.26 7.81 -0.38
CA ALA A 218 3.93 7.20 -0.42
C ALA A 218 3.49 6.89 1.01
N LEU A 219 2.32 7.39 1.43
CA LEU A 219 1.81 7.25 2.80
C LEU A 219 0.36 6.80 2.82
N SER A 220 0.09 5.70 3.49
CA SER A 220 -1.27 5.21 3.77
C SER A 220 -1.79 5.82 5.06
N TYR A 221 -3.04 6.30 5.03
CA TYR A 221 -3.67 7.01 6.13
C TYR A 221 -5.16 6.63 6.23
N PRO A 222 -5.71 6.35 7.43
CA PRO A 222 -7.15 6.17 7.62
C PRO A 222 -7.82 7.55 7.83
N HIS A 223 -8.67 7.99 6.90
CA HIS A 223 -9.36 9.29 6.95
C HIS A 223 -10.42 9.36 8.06
N MET A 224 -10.01 9.61 9.30
CA MET A 224 -10.91 9.79 10.44
C MET A 224 -11.49 11.22 10.49
N GLY A 225 -12.33 11.60 9.51
CA GLY A 225 -13.00 12.91 9.48
C GLY A 225 -12.35 13.95 8.58
N SER A 226 -12.71 15.23 8.73
CA SER A 226 -12.25 16.33 7.87
C SER A 226 -10.72 16.43 7.88
N MET A 227 -10.07 15.93 6.82
CA MET A 227 -8.68 16.26 6.57
C MET A 227 -8.56 17.79 6.51
N PRO A 228 -7.58 18.38 7.22
CA PRO A 228 -7.20 19.76 6.98
C PRO A 228 -6.38 19.77 5.68
N PHE A 229 -7.04 19.52 4.56
CA PHE A 229 -6.53 20.08 3.32
C PHE A 229 -6.53 21.58 3.54
N PRO A 230 -5.37 22.26 3.56
CA PRO A 230 -5.36 23.70 3.62
C PRO A 230 -6.25 24.18 2.46
N GLU A 231 -7.31 24.90 2.80
CA GLU A 231 -8.31 25.40 1.86
C GLU A 231 -7.62 26.03 0.67
N ASN A 232 -7.53 25.27 -0.44
CA ASN A 232 -7.18 25.64 -1.82
C ASN A 232 -6.91 24.33 -2.61
N TYR A 233 -7.97 23.54 -2.79
CA TYR A 233 -8.16 22.81 -4.04
C TYR A 233 -8.61 23.79 -5.12
#